data_AF-A0A7H8M842-F1
#
_entry.id   AF-A0A7H8M842-F1
#
_cell.length_a   1.000
_cell.length_b   1.000
_cell.length_c   1.000
_cell.angle_alpha   90.00
_cell.angle_beta   90.00
_cell.angle_gamma   90.00
#
_symmetry.space_group_name_H-M   'P 1'
#
loop_
_entity.id
_entity.type
_entity.pdbx_description
1 polymer ?
#
loop_
_entity_poly.entity_id
_entity_poly.type
_entity_poly.pdbx_seq_one_letter_code
_entity_poly.pdbx_strand_id
1 'polypeptide(L)'
;MGERAHYVIKDGGSWELYYSQWGGYSMELDMLPGPEFAERFARGQRRVDAWLNECECSGAALIDLGERRLLWFSDCLDGPGHRAAALAVLRRTWPAGWRLDWAYDGLREIVGAVGQDERGVRRWSGIPVADDIRTPEEFMAALPQFELNPDVYPPGSELPRELPIPVPPVRPAEEASPATLVTVVQGGLTRAYMARATASMVIENGAASLEAYRGWSPVVSWPAFPDEGVHLDADAKCAGAWTLRTLDRILDEAGAHWPGWQWTSWQDRYREHLALAGGAIALPVPDQADQAAGLRKLAEEFERHQKLDAGTRGAAVTLSVVGALTPAAEAAEARLRTAIDNACAHRPADVTAEERAHVRAAFDALS
;
A
#
# COMPACT_ATOMS: atom_id res chain seq x y z
N MET A 1 3.29 13.09 -10.53
CA MET A 1 2.70 11.90 -9.86
C MET A 1 2.96 12.07 -8.38
N GLY A 2 1.96 11.85 -7.54
CA GLY A 2 2.11 11.88 -6.08
C GLY A 2 1.47 10.64 -5.46
N GLU A 3 1.81 10.38 -4.21
CA GLU A 3 1.50 9.13 -3.52
C GLU A 3 0.41 9.38 -2.51
N ARG A 4 -0.80 9.09 -3.00
CA ARG A 4 -2.03 9.55 -2.41
C ARG A 4 -2.37 8.69 -1.22
N ALA A 5 -2.84 9.34 -0.16
CA ALA A 5 -3.18 8.66 1.07
C ALA A 5 -4.48 9.16 1.67
N HIS A 6 -5.10 8.26 2.42
CA HIS A 6 -6.23 8.57 3.28
C HIS A 6 -5.85 8.56 4.76
N TYR A 7 -6.35 9.54 5.49
CA TYR A 7 -6.36 9.51 6.95
C TYR A 7 -7.80 9.52 7.41
N VAL A 8 -8.12 8.62 8.33
CA VAL A 8 -9.47 8.36 8.80
C VAL A 8 -9.46 8.52 10.31
N ILE A 9 -10.34 9.36 10.82
CA ILE A 9 -10.57 9.47 12.26
C ILE A 9 -11.93 8.87 12.53
N LYS A 10 -11.99 7.89 13.44
CA LYS A 10 -13.23 7.27 13.88
C LYS A 10 -13.40 7.47 15.37
N ASP A 11 -14.59 7.92 15.77
CA ASP A 11 -15.01 8.04 17.16
C ASP A 11 -16.42 7.46 17.30
N GLY A 12 -16.50 6.31 17.98
CA GLY A 12 -17.71 5.53 18.12
C GLY A 12 -18.31 5.16 16.75
N GLY A 13 -19.55 5.59 16.51
CA GLY A 13 -20.28 5.33 15.26
C GLY A 13 -20.06 6.37 14.16
N SER A 14 -19.20 7.37 14.38
CA SER A 14 -18.92 8.44 13.42
C SER A 14 -17.48 8.37 12.92
N TRP A 15 -17.25 8.78 11.68
CA TRP A 15 -15.90 8.86 11.12
C TRP A 15 -15.79 10.01 10.13
N GLU A 16 -14.55 10.46 9.93
CA GLU A 16 -14.19 11.54 9.02
C GLU A 16 -13.03 11.10 8.14
N LEU A 17 -13.08 11.49 6.86
CA LEU A 17 -12.11 11.12 5.85
C LEU A 17 -11.32 12.33 5.37
N TYR A 18 -10.02 12.13 5.28
CA TYR A 18 -9.08 13.14 4.84
C TYR A 18 -8.17 12.59 3.75
N TYR A 19 -7.71 13.48 2.88
CA TYR A 19 -6.89 13.17 1.72
C TYR A 19 -5.56 13.93 1.79
N SER A 20 -4.48 13.23 1.46
CA SER A 20 -3.16 13.81 1.22
C SER A 20 -2.60 13.36 -0.12
N GLN A 21 -2.04 14.28 -0.90
CA GLN A 21 -1.42 13.99 -2.20
C GLN A 21 -0.06 13.27 -2.08
N TRP A 22 0.60 13.36 -0.92
CA TRP A 22 1.96 12.87 -0.69
C TRP A 22 2.10 12.03 0.59
N GLY A 23 0.99 11.76 1.29
CA GLY A 23 1.01 11.04 2.57
C GLY A 23 1.37 9.56 2.47
N GLY A 24 1.38 8.97 1.26
CA GLY A 24 1.66 7.54 1.09
C GLY A 24 3.10 7.14 1.44
N TYR A 25 4.08 8.03 1.24
CA TYR A 25 5.50 7.71 1.42
C TYR A 25 6.01 7.75 2.85
N SER A 26 5.34 8.49 3.73
CA SER A 26 5.87 8.85 5.05
C SER A 26 4.84 8.67 6.15
N MET A 27 3.86 7.80 5.92
CA MET A 27 2.72 7.63 6.80
C MET A 27 3.16 7.26 8.22
N GLU A 28 4.20 6.44 8.34
CA GLU A 28 4.77 6.10 9.63
C GLU A 28 5.32 7.33 10.36
N LEU A 29 5.98 8.24 9.64
CA LEU A 29 6.57 9.45 10.20
C LEU A 29 5.50 10.41 10.72
N ASP A 30 4.34 10.44 10.07
CA ASP A 30 3.19 11.24 10.50
C ASP A 30 2.57 10.69 11.80
N MET A 31 2.71 9.39 12.08
CA MET A 31 2.12 8.76 13.28
C MET A 31 3.13 8.52 14.40
N LEU A 32 4.45 8.57 14.13
CA LEU A 32 5.50 8.40 15.14
C LEU A 32 5.29 9.27 16.39
N PRO A 33 4.85 10.53 16.31
CA PRO A 33 4.71 11.37 17.50
C PRO A 33 3.61 10.98 18.48
N GLY A 34 2.70 10.07 18.10
CA GLY A 34 1.64 9.56 18.97
C GLY A 34 0.22 9.94 18.50
N PRO A 35 -0.83 9.44 19.18
CA PRO A 35 -2.22 9.53 18.72
C PRO A 35 -2.75 10.96 18.67
N GLU A 36 -2.38 11.85 19.61
CA GLU A 36 -2.85 13.23 19.61
C GLU A 36 -2.28 14.03 18.43
N PHE A 37 -1.01 13.78 18.09
CA PHE A 37 -0.39 14.37 16.91
C PHE A 37 -1.01 13.79 15.63
N ALA A 38 -1.15 12.47 15.56
CA ALA A 38 -1.74 11.78 14.42
C ALA A 38 -3.15 12.30 14.09
N GLU A 39 -3.99 12.50 15.11
CA GLU A 39 -5.32 13.09 14.95
C GLU A 39 -5.22 14.54 14.44
N ARG A 40 -4.39 15.37 15.09
CA ARG A 40 -4.19 16.78 14.70
C ARG A 40 -3.70 16.90 13.26
N PHE A 41 -2.77 16.04 12.87
CA PHE A 41 -2.20 15.96 11.53
C PHE A 41 -3.27 15.56 10.51
N ALA A 42 -4.03 14.50 10.77
CA ALA A 42 -5.10 14.03 9.89
C ALA A 42 -6.17 15.12 9.67
N ARG A 43 -6.62 15.78 10.74
CA ARG A 43 -7.58 16.92 10.66
C ARG A 43 -7.04 18.12 9.88
N GLY A 44 -5.71 18.28 9.83
CA GLY A 44 -5.05 19.33 9.05
C GLY A 44 -5.13 19.11 7.54
N GLN A 45 -5.34 17.85 7.11
CA GLN A 45 -5.42 17.49 5.69
C GLN A 45 -6.76 17.90 5.06
N ARG A 46 -6.90 17.72 3.75
CA ARG A 46 -8.14 18.06 3.04
C ARG A 46 -9.23 17.03 3.37
N ARG A 47 -10.30 17.47 4.03
CA ARG A 47 -11.51 16.65 4.21
C ARG A 47 -12.14 16.31 2.84
N VAL A 48 -12.55 15.07 2.67
CA VAL A 48 -13.23 14.55 1.47
C VAL A 48 -14.34 13.59 1.88
N ASP A 49 -15.30 13.35 1.00
CA ASP A 49 -16.43 12.44 1.26
C ASP A 49 -16.37 11.16 0.42
N ALA A 50 -15.34 11.02 -0.42
CA ALA A 50 -15.15 9.89 -1.32
C ALA A 50 -13.78 9.25 -1.12
N TRP A 51 -13.77 7.92 -1.12
CA TRP A 51 -12.56 7.11 -1.11
C TRP A 51 -11.90 7.10 -2.49
N LEU A 52 -10.57 6.98 -2.48
CA LEU A 52 -9.79 6.47 -3.60
C LEU A 52 -10.09 4.98 -3.80
N ASN A 53 -9.78 4.47 -4.98
CA ASN A 53 -9.68 3.02 -5.17
C ASN A 53 -8.26 2.51 -4.80
N GLU A 54 -8.10 1.21 -4.67
CA GLU A 54 -6.82 0.57 -4.30
C GLU A 54 -5.67 0.85 -5.28
N CYS A 55 -5.93 1.00 -6.59
CA CYS A 55 -4.87 1.38 -7.56
C CYS A 55 -4.34 2.80 -7.31
N GLU A 56 -5.15 3.62 -6.65
CA GLU A 56 -4.91 5.04 -6.51
C GLU A 56 -4.36 5.43 -5.14
N CYS A 57 -4.51 4.55 -4.14
CA CYS A 57 -4.22 4.81 -2.74
C CYS A 57 -2.98 4.03 -2.28
N SER A 58 -1.83 4.69 -2.21
CA SER A 58 -0.55 4.08 -1.81
C SER A 58 -0.39 3.93 -0.29
N GLY A 59 -1.31 4.47 0.50
CA GLY A 59 -1.35 4.28 1.94
C GLY A 59 -2.63 4.81 2.57
N ALA A 60 -3.05 4.23 3.69
CA ALA A 60 -4.09 4.83 4.51
C ALA A 60 -3.94 4.48 5.98
N ALA A 61 -4.40 5.37 6.86
CA ALA A 61 -4.41 5.17 8.30
C ALA A 61 -5.79 5.44 8.89
N LEU A 62 -6.28 4.51 9.71
CA LEU A 62 -7.43 4.64 10.58
C LEU A 62 -6.96 4.85 12.02
N ILE A 63 -7.34 5.98 12.58
CA ILE A 63 -7.18 6.35 14.00
C ILE A 63 -8.55 6.17 14.65
N ASP A 64 -8.80 5.01 15.25
CA ASP A 64 -10.04 4.71 15.97
C ASP A 64 -9.88 5.12 17.44
N LEU A 65 -10.43 6.27 17.79
CA LEU A 65 -10.42 6.85 19.13
C LEU A 65 -11.29 6.04 20.12
N GLY A 66 -12.35 5.40 19.61
CA GLY A 66 -13.28 4.61 20.42
C GLY A 66 -12.70 3.27 20.85
N GLU A 67 -12.07 2.55 19.91
CA GLU A 67 -11.40 1.27 20.17
C GLU A 67 -9.94 1.42 20.61
N ARG A 68 -9.37 2.62 20.52
CA ARG A 68 -7.92 2.88 20.65
C ARG A 68 -7.14 1.97 19.71
N ARG A 69 -7.42 2.09 18.41
CA ARG A 69 -6.77 1.29 17.37
C ARG A 69 -6.14 2.19 16.31
N LEU A 70 -4.87 1.97 16.01
CA LEU A 70 -4.25 2.40 14.75
C LEU A 70 -4.26 1.20 13.80
N LEU A 71 -4.97 1.33 12.68
CA LEU A 71 -4.93 0.36 11.58
C LEU A 71 -4.43 1.08 10.34
N TRP A 72 -3.38 0.58 9.69
CA TRP A 72 -2.79 1.31 8.58
C TRP A 72 -2.05 0.45 7.56
N PHE A 73 -1.81 1.00 6.38
CA PHE A 73 -0.82 0.47 5.45
C PHE A 73 -0.13 1.62 4.74
N SER A 74 1.08 1.33 4.27
CA SER A 74 1.83 2.15 3.34
C SER A 74 2.68 1.24 2.47
N ASP A 75 3.08 1.72 1.31
CA ASP A 75 4.15 1.08 0.56
C ASP A 75 5.45 1.16 1.39
N CYS A 76 5.82 0.04 2.04
CA CYS A 76 7.06 -0.07 2.80
C CYS A 76 8.25 -0.12 1.84
N LEU A 77 8.77 1.04 1.45
CA LEU A 77 9.83 1.15 0.43
C LEU A 77 11.22 0.75 0.92
N ASP A 78 11.42 0.65 2.23
CA ASP A 78 12.75 0.50 2.83
C ASP A 78 13.00 -0.85 3.52
N GLY A 79 12.20 -1.84 3.13
CA GLY A 79 12.39 -3.24 3.49
C GLY A 79 12.02 -3.60 4.93
N PRO A 80 12.27 -4.85 5.34
CA PRO A 80 11.79 -5.42 6.60
C PRO A 80 12.41 -4.77 7.85
N GLY A 81 13.68 -4.35 7.78
CA GLY A 81 14.38 -3.71 8.91
C GLY A 81 13.77 -2.36 9.26
N HIS A 82 13.47 -1.53 8.25
CA HIS A 82 12.79 -0.24 8.42
C HIS A 82 11.39 -0.42 8.98
N ARG A 83 10.59 -1.33 8.39
CA ARG A 83 9.24 -1.64 8.87
C ARG A 83 9.23 -2.12 10.33
N ALA A 84 10.15 -3.02 10.68
CA ALA A 84 10.28 -3.51 12.05
C ALA A 84 10.62 -2.37 13.04
N ALA A 85 11.52 -1.46 12.65
CA ALA A 85 11.86 -0.28 13.44
C ALA A 85 10.66 0.66 13.62
N ALA A 86 9.91 0.95 12.55
CA ALA A 86 8.73 1.81 12.62
C ALA A 86 7.69 1.25 13.61
N LEU A 87 7.36 -0.04 13.50
CA LEU A 87 6.47 -0.71 14.45
C LEU A 87 6.99 -0.71 15.89
N ALA A 88 8.31 -0.84 16.09
CA ALA A 88 8.91 -0.82 17.42
C ALA A 88 8.83 0.58 18.06
N VAL A 89 9.06 1.65 17.28
CA VAL A 89 8.98 3.03 17.77
C VAL A 89 7.54 3.40 18.08
N LEU A 90 6.58 3.08 17.20
CA LEU A 90 5.16 3.36 17.45
C LEU A 90 4.64 2.70 18.72
N ARG A 91 5.04 1.45 18.99
CA ARG A 91 4.67 0.76 20.24
C ARG A 91 5.16 1.49 21.50
N ARG A 92 6.19 2.32 21.37
CA ARG A 92 6.72 3.14 22.47
C ARG A 92 6.06 4.51 22.54
N THR A 93 5.69 5.09 21.40
CA THR A 93 5.11 6.45 21.34
C THR A 93 3.60 6.47 21.45
N TRP A 94 2.94 5.35 21.17
CA TRP A 94 1.51 5.18 21.37
C TRP A 94 1.24 4.63 22.78
N PRO A 95 0.35 5.27 23.58
CA PRO A 95 0.11 4.89 24.95
C PRO A 95 -0.35 3.44 25.14
N ALA A 96 -0.11 2.91 26.34
CA ALA A 96 -0.65 1.61 26.74
C ALA A 96 -2.18 1.55 26.55
N GLY A 97 -2.66 0.49 25.92
CA GLY A 97 -4.07 0.29 25.58
C GLY A 97 -4.43 0.63 24.14
N TRP A 98 -3.51 1.18 23.35
CA TRP A 98 -3.66 1.25 21.90
C TRP A 98 -3.26 -0.06 21.23
N ARG A 99 -4.10 -0.53 20.29
CA ARG A 99 -3.78 -1.63 19.37
C ARG A 99 -3.19 -1.05 18.09
N LEU A 100 -2.03 -1.56 17.67
CA LEU A 100 -1.34 -1.13 16.45
C LEU A 100 -1.32 -2.30 15.46
N ASP A 101 -2.12 -2.18 14.40
CA ASP A 101 -2.31 -3.22 13.39
C ASP A 101 -1.88 -2.73 12.01
N TRP A 102 -1.37 -3.66 11.20
CA TRP A 102 -1.16 -3.45 9.78
C TRP A 102 -2.38 -3.94 9.00
N ALA A 103 -2.85 -3.14 8.05
CA ALA A 103 -3.92 -3.46 7.13
C ALA A 103 -3.35 -4.30 5.98
N TYR A 104 -3.22 -5.61 6.19
CA TYR A 104 -2.67 -6.52 5.16
C TYR A 104 -3.56 -6.60 3.94
N ASP A 105 -4.84 -6.26 4.09
CA ASP A 105 -5.81 -6.20 3.00
C ASP A 105 -6.01 -4.77 2.47
N GLY A 106 -5.08 -3.87 2.76
CA GLY A 106 -5.00 -2.54 2.20
C GLY A 106 -6.19 -1.66 2.55
N LEU A 107 -6.63 -0.86 1.57
CA LEU A 107 -7.70 0.11 1.77
C LEU A 107 -9.03 -0.54 2.15
N ARG A 108 -9.32 -1.73 1.62
CA ARG A 108 -10.54 -2.47 1.92
C ARG A 108 -10.69 -2.79 3.40
N GLU A 109 -9.60 -3.15 4.08
CA GLU A 109 -9.64 -3.43 5.53
C GLU A 109 -10.03 -2.18 6.33
N ILE A 110 -9.52 -1.01 5.91
CA ILE A 110 -9.82 0.27 6.55
C ILE A 110 -11.27 0.70 6.28
N VAL A 111 -11.76 0.54 5.05
CA VAL A 111 -13.17 0.82 4.70
C VAL A 111 -14.13 -0.09 5.47
N GLY A 112 -13.80 -1.38 5.58
CA GLY A 112 -14.56 -2.33 6.39
C GLY A 112 -14.57 -1.96 7.88
N ALA A 113 -13.45 -1.47 8.41
CA ALA A 113 -13.33 -1.07 9.81
C ALA A 113 -14.19 0.15 10.21
N VAL A 114 -14.58 0.99 9.24
CA VAL A 114 -15.57 2.07 9.45
C VAL A 114 -17.01 1.65 9.12
N GLY A 115 -17.23 0.40 8.72
CA GLY A 115 -18.56 -0.16 8.43
C GLY A 115 -19.12 0.20 7.05
N GLN A 116 -18.27 0.59 6.10
CA GLN A 116 -18.69 0.86 4.72
C GLN A 116 -18.50 -0.35 3.80
N ASP A 117 -19.17 -0.34 2.63
CA ASP A 117 -19.01 -1.40 1.62
C ASP A 117 -17.63 -1.29 0.94
N GLU A 118 -16.80 -2.28 1.21
CA GLU A 118 -15.44 -2.39 0.69
C GLU A 118 -15.38 -2.58 -0.83
N ARG A 119 -16.48 -3.02 -1.47
CA ARG A 119 -16.50 -3.19 -2.92
C ARG A 119 -16.30 -1.88 -3.67
N GLY A 120 -16.66 -0.75 -3.07
CA GLY A 120 -16.54 0.58 -3.68
C GLY A 120 -15.10 1.07 -3.85
N VAL A 121 -14.13 0.46 -3.15
CA VAL A 121 -12.71 0.84 -3.23
C VAL A 121 -11.84 -0.18 -3.94
N ARG A 122 -12.43 -1.28 -4.41
CA ARG A 122 -11.71 -2.37 -5.06
C ARG A 122 -10.82 -1.84 -6.18
N ARG A 123 -9.64 -2.44 -6.28
CA ARG A 123 -8.82 -2.40 -7.48
C ARG A 123 -9.71 -2.73 -8.68
N TRP A 124 -9.64 -1.90 -9.72
CA TRP A 124 -10.34 -2.19 -10.96
C TRP A 124 -9.80 -3.50 -11.56
N SER A 125 -10.63 -4.54 -11.54
CA SER A 125 -10.40 -5.80 -12.28
C SER A 125 -10.55 -5.61 -13.79
N GLY A 126 -11.18 -4.51 -14.18
CA GLY A 126 -11.34 -4.11 -15.56
C GLY A 126 -11.64 -2.62 -15.72
N ILE A 127 -11.53 -2.13 -16.94
CA ILE A 127 -11.82 -0.74 -17.28
C ILE A 127 -13.35 -0.60 -17.36
N PRO A 128 -13.99 0.24 -16.52
CA PRO A 128 -15.41 0.45 -16.61
C PRO A 128 -15.76 1.09 -17.97
N VAL A 129 -16.75 0.53 -18.65
CA VAL A 129 -17.30 1.06 -19.91
C VAL A 129 -18.53 1.89 -19.56
N ALA A 130 -18.53 3.17 -19.97
CA ALA A 130 -19.65 4.06 -19.70
C ALA A 130 -20.96 3.50 -20.29
N ASP A 131 -22.09 3.76 -19.63
CA ASP A 131 -23.39 3.17 -20.01
C ASP A 131 -23.85 3.54 -21.43
N ASP A 132 -23.33 4.62 -21.99
CA ASP A 132 -23.60 5.12 -23.35
C ASP A 132 -22.65 4.57 -24.41
N ILE A 133 -21.60 3.85 -24.01
CA ILE A 133 -20.66 3.18 -24.92
C ILE A 133 -21.09 1.71 -25.07
N ARG A 134 -21.29 1.27 -26.31
CA ARG A 134 -21.75 -0.08 -26.65
C ARG A 134 -20.76 -0.86 -27.50
N THR A 135 -19.93 -0.19 -28.31
CA THR A 135 -19.03 -0.87 -29.25
C THR A 135 -17.55 -0.55 -29.04
N PRO A 136 -16.62 -1.40 -29.53
CA PRO A 136 -15.18 -1.12 -29.50
C PRO A 136 -14.81 0.22 -30.13
N GLU A 137 -15.47 0.61 -31.21
CA GLU A 137 -15.21 1.86 -31.91
C GLU A 137 -15.61 3.08 -31.09
N GLU A 138 -16.77 3.03 -30.44
CA GLU A 138 -17.23 4.09 -29.54
C GLU A 138 -16.27 4.22 -28.33
N PHE A 139 -15.83 3.10 -27.77
CA PHE A 139 -14.87 3.09 -26.68
C PHE A 139 -13.51 3.69 -27.10
N MET A 140 -12.95 3.26 -28.23
CA MET A 140 -11.68 3.78 -28.75
C MET A 140 -11.80 5.26 -29.18
N ALA A 141 -12.97 5.72 -29.62
CA ALA A 141 -13.21 7.13 -29.91
C ALA A 141 -13.27 7.99 -28.63
N ALA A 142 -13.88 7.46 -27.56
CA ALA A 142 -13.97 8.13 -26.26
C ALA A 142 -12.62 8.13 -25.50
N LEU A 143 -11.82 7.08 -25.69
CA LEU A 143 -10.55 6.86 -25.01
C LEU A 143 -9.45 6.50 -26.03
N PRO A 144 -8.99 7.46 -26.85
CA PRO A 144 -8.06 7.21 -27.96
C PRO A 144 -6.67 6.71 -27.54
N GLN A 145 -6.35 6.77 -26.24
CA GLN A 145 -5.13 6.19 -25.67
C GLN A 145 -5.21 4.67 -25.43
N PHE A 146 -6.39 4.06 -25.58
CA PHE A 146 -6.58 2.61 -25.44
C PHE A 146 -6.81 1.97 -26.81
N GLU A 147 -6.24 0.77 -26.99
CA GLU A 147 -6.42 -0.05 -28.17
C GLU A 147 -7.00 -1.41 -27.74
N LEU A 148 -8.13 -1.80 -28.32
CA LEU A 148 -8.77 -3.08 -28.04
C LEU A 148 -8.30 -4.12 -29.06
N ASN A 149 -7.99 -5.33 -28.58
CA ASN A 149 -7.61 -6.42 -29.47
C ASN A 149 -8.84 -6.85 -30.31
N PRO A 150 -8.81 -6.71 -31.65
CA PRO A 150 -9.96 -7.04 -32.51
C PRO A 150 -10.29 -8.54 -32.53
N ASP A 151 -9.37 -9.41 -32.12
CA ASP A 151 -9.63 -10.85 -31.98
C ASP A 151 -10.47 -11.16 -30.73
N VAL A 152 -10.41 -10.29 -29.72
CA VAL A 152 -11.17 -10.42 -28.46
C VAL A 152 -12.46 -9.60 -28.53
N TYR A 153 -12.40 -8.41 -29.12
CA TYR A 153 -13.53 -7.49 -29.29
C TYR A 153 -13.67 -7.09 -30.77
N PRO A 154 -14.32 -7.93 -31.59
CA PRO A 154 -14.47 -7.66 -33.02
C PRO A 154 -15.24 -6.36 -33.29
N PRO A 155 -14.98 -5.68 -34.42
CA PRO A 155 -15.72 -4.48 -34.80
C PRO A 155 -17.25 -4.67 -34.76
N GLY A 156 -17.96 -3.72 -34.17
CA GLY A 156 -19.41 -3.76 -33.99
C GLY A 156 -19.94 -4.80 -32.97
N SER A 157 -19.06 -5.49 -32.25
CA SER A 157 -19.47 -6.34 -31.11
C SER A 157 -19.97 -5.49 -29.93
N GLU A 158 -20.79 -6.09 -29.08
CA GLU A 158 -21.20 -5.44 -27.83
C GLU A 158 -20.08 -5.57 -26.80
N LEU A 159 -19.63 -4.44 -26.25
CA LEU A 159 -18.66 -4.44 -25.17
C LEU A 159 -19.31 -4.86 -23.85
N PRO A 160 -18.60 -5.62 -23.00
CA PRO A 160 -19.01 -5.80 -21.62
C PRO A 160 -19.00 -4.45 -20.89
N ARG A 161 -19.78 -4.34 -19.80
CA ARG A 161 -19.79 -3.13 -18.95
C ARG A 161 -18.46 -2.87 -18.24
N GLU A 162 -17.60 -3.87 -18.18
CA GLU A 162 -16.26 -3.79 -17.63
C GLU A 162 -15.33 -4.61 -18.52
N LEU A 163 -14.30 -3.97 -19.07
CA LEU A 163 -13.29 -4.62 -19.90
C LEU A 163 -12.23 -5.25 -18.99
N PRO A 164 -12.10 -6.58 -18.93
CA PRO A 164 -11.11 -7.23 -18.06
C PRO A 164 -9.70 -6.71 -18.36
N ILE A 165 -8.99 -6.30 -17.31
CA ILE A 165 -7.56 -6.04 -17.40
C ILE A 165 -6.87 -7.39 -17.25
N PRO A 166 -6.22 -7.91 -18.31
CA PRO A 166 -5.57 -9.20 -18.23
C PRO A 166 -4.43 -9.14 -17.20
N VAL A 167 -4.44 -10.10 -16.28
CA VAL A 167 -3.34 -10.28 -15.34
C VAL A 167 -2.12 -10.75 -16.13
N PRO A 168 -1.00 -10.00 -16.13
CA PRO A 168 0.20 -10.42 -16.83
C PRO A 168 0.68 -11.80 -16.34
N PRO A 169 1.16 -12.68 -17.23
CA PRO A 169 1.73 -13.94 -16.81
C PRO A 169 2.92 -13.70 -15.89
N VAL A 170 3.04 -14.49 -14.83
CA VAL A 170 4.22 -14.44 -13.95
C VAL A 170 5.47 -14.75 -14.79
N ARG A 171 6.56 -14.01 -14.57
CA ARG A 171 7.85 -14.18 -15.26
C ARG A 171 8.97 -14.34 -14.24
N PRO A 172 10.08 -15.03 -14.59
CA PRO A 172 11.24 -15.08 -13.71
C PRO A 172 11.83 -13.68 -13.57
N ALA A 173 12.29 -13.34 -12.38
CA ALA A 173 13.05 -12.10 -12.14
C ALA A 173 14.50 -12.26 -12.65
N GLU A 174 14.98 -11.30 -13.43
CA GLU A 174 16.35 -11.27 -13.95
C GLU A 174 17.33 -10.54 -13.01
N GLU A 175 16.81 -9.71 -12.09
CA GLU A 175 17.59 -8.88 -11.15
C GLU A 175 17.02 -8.96 -9.72
N ALA A 176 17.78 -8.47 -8.74
CA ALA A 176 17.42 -8.39 -7.33
C ALA A 176 16.43 -7.24 -6.97
N SER A 177 15.65 -6.78 -7.95
CA SER A 177 14.59 -5.77 -7.79
C SER A 177 13.34 -6.43 -7.17
N PRO A 178 12.47 -5.73 -6.41
CA PRO A 178 11.54 -6.41 -5.50
C PRO A 178 10.66 -7.39 -6.27
N ALA A 179 10.83 -8.66 -5.92
CA ALA A 179 10.20 -9.79 -6.56
C ALA A 179 9.63 -10.69 -5.47
N THR A 180 8.57 -11.41 -5.81
CA THR A 180 7.93 -12.35 -4.90
C THR A 180 8.75 -13.63 -4.86
N LEU A 181 9.06 -14.10 -3.65
CA LEU A 181 9.57 -15.46 -3.46
C LEU A 181 8.43 -16.45 -3.68
N VAL A 182 8.55 -17.30 -4.70
CA VAL A 182 7.62 -18.41 -4.91
C VAL A 182 8.33 -19.72 -4.58
N THR A 183 7.78 -20.51 -3.67
CA THR A 183 8.23 -21.89 -3.47
C THR A 183 7.14 -22.86 -3.90
N VAL A 184 7.54 -23.93 -4.58
CA VAL A 184 6.62 -24.96 -5.08
C VAL A 184 7.08 -26.32 -4.57
N VAL A 185 6.20 -27.02 -3.86
CA VAL A 185 6.35 -28.43 -3.50
C VAL A 185 5.65 -29.27 -4.56
N GLN A 186 6.41 -30.17 -5.20
CA GLN A 186 5.84 -31.14 -6.13
C GLN A 186 6.63 -32.44 -6.11
N GLY A 187 5.96 -33.57 -5.89
CA GLY A 187 6.59 -34.88 -5.73
C GLY A 187 7.50 -34.96 -4.51
N GLY A 188 7.14 -34.26 -3.43
CA GLY A 188 7.91 -34.16 -2.19
C GLY A 188 9.18 -33.32 -2.29
N LEU A 189 9.42 -32.65 -3.42
CA LEU A 189 10.59 -31.78 -3.63
C LEU A 189 10.15 -30.32 -3.69
N THR A 190 10.77 -29.51 -2.85
CA THR A 190 10.58 -28.07 -2.80
C THR A 190 11.58 -27.35 -3.70
N ARG A 191 11.08 -26.47 -4.56
CA ARG A 191 11.89 -25.59 -5.43
C ARG A 191 11.52 -24.14 -5.18
N ALA A 192 12.50 -23.25 -5.17
CA ALA A 192 12.28 -21.82 -5.03
C ALA A 192 12.50 -21.10 -6.36
N TYR A 193 11.74 -20.02 -6.57
CA TYR A 193 11.72 -19.19 -7.76
C TYR A 193 11.62 -17.73 -7.37
N MET A 194 12.25 -16.86 -8.16
CA MET A 194 12.08 -15.41 -8.05
C MET A 194 11.09 -14.97 -9.12
N ALA A 195 9.93 -14.47 -8.72
CA ALA A 195 8.89 -14.05 -9.62
C ALA A 195 8.85 -12.52 -9.73
N ARG A 196 8.95 -11.99 -10.95
CA ARG A 196 8.71 -10.56 -11.25
C ARG A 196 7.20 -10.29 -11.25
N ALA A 197 6.61 -10.35 -10.08
CA ALA A 197 5.19 -10.20 -9.79
C ALA A 197 5.03 -9.89 -8.29
N THR A 198 3.89 -9.32 -7.89
CA THR A 198 3.45 -9.30 -6.49
C THR A 198 2.85 -10.65 -6.09
N ALA A 199 2.67 -10.92 -4.80
CA ALA A 199 1.98 -12.11 -4.32
C ALA A 199 0.55 -12.17 -4.86
N SER A 200 -0.16 -11.03 -4.91
CA SER A 200 -1.50 -10.96 -5.51
C SER A 200 -1.49 -11.39 -6.97
N MET A 201 -0.54 -10.92 -7.78
CA MET A 201 -0.41 -11.35 -9.18
C MET A 201 -0.10 -12.84 -9.32
N VAL A 202 0.71 -13.42 -8.42
CA VAL A 202 0.97 -14.87 -8.40
C VAL A 202 -0.33 -15.65 -8.12
N ILE A 203 -1.15 -15.16 -7.19
CA ILE A 203 -2.43 -15.77 -6.84
C ILE A 203 -3.43 -15.64 -8.00
N GLU A 204 -3.56 -14.46 -8.60
CA GLU A 204 -4.44 -14.15 -9.73
C GLU A 204 -4.14 -15.01 -10.98
N ASN A 205 -2.86 -15.34 -11.22
CA ASN A 205 -2.44 -16.21 -12.32
C ASN A 205 -2.93 -17.66 -12.17
N GLY A 206 -3.38 -18.06 -10.98
CA GLY A 206 -4.06 -19.33 -10.75
C GLY A 206 -3.20 -20.58 -10.90
N ALA A 207 -3.84 -21.73 -10.75
CA ALA A 207 -3.16 -23.04 -10.74
C ALA A 207 -2.43 -23.38 -12.06
N ALA A 208 -2.80 -22.74 -13.17
CA ALA A 208 -2.11 -22.90 -14.45
C ALA A 208 -0.65 -22.40 -14.41
N SER A 209 -0.34 -21.46 -13.51
CA SER A 209 1.02 -20.94 -13.31
C SER A 209 2.04 -22.01 -12.88
N LEU A 210 1.58 -23.14 -12.30
CA LEU A 210 2.45 -24.26 -11.93
C LEU A 210 3.24 -24.81 -13.12
N GLU A 211 2.66 -24.80 -14.32
CA GLU A 211 3.34 -25.25 -15.53
C GLU A 211 4.46 -24.28 -15.94
N ALA A 212 4.26 -22.97 -15.74
CA ALA A 212 5.29 -21.98 -16.01
C ALA A 212 6.53 -22.20 -15.13
N TYR A 213 6.35 -22.45 -13.83
CA TYR A 213 7.47 -22.69 -12.90
C TYR A 213 8.28 -23.95 -13.24
N ARG A 214 7.69 -24.96 -13.88
CA ARG A 214 8.43 -26.15 -14.36
C ARG A 214 9.46 -25.80 -15.43
N GLY A 215 9.19 -24.79 -16.24
CA GLY A 215 10.11 -24.31 -17.27
C GLY A 215 11.22 -23.40 -16.74
N TRP A 216 11.17 -23.01 -15.47
CA TRP A 216 12.15 -22.08 -14.88
C TRP A 216 13.27 -22.82 -14.17
N SER A 217 14.45 -22.19 -14.13
CA SER A 217 15.57 -22.64 -13.30
C SER A 217 15.29 -22.29 -11.83
N PRO A 218 15.26 -23.26 -10.90
CA PRO A 218 15.13 -22.96 -9.49
C PRO A 218 16.33 -22.18 -8.96
N VAL A 219 16.09 -21.36 -7.95
CA VAL A 219 17.13 -20.63 -7.22
C VAL A 219 17.38 -21.29 -5.87
N VAL A 220 18.64 -21.27 -5.41
CA VAL A 220 19.06 -21.82 -4.11
C VAL A 220 19.59 -20.75 -3.16
N SER A 221 19.83 -19.54 -3.66
CA SER A 221 20.19 -18.37 -2.86
C SER A 221 19.64 -17.09 -3.50
N TRP A 222 19.23 -16.12 -2.69
CA TRP A 222 18.89 -14.77 -3.13
C TRP A 222 19.66 -13.75 -2.29
N PRO A 223 20.42 -12.83 -2.90
CA PRO A 223 21.20 -11.83 -2.16
C PRO A 223 20.37 -10.72 -1.46
N ALA A 224 19.05 -10.67 -1.68
CA ALA A 224 18.17 -9.67 -1.10
C ALA A 224 16.99 -10.38 -0.42
N PHE A 225 16.47 -9.76 0.64
CA PHE A 225 15.26 -10.26 1.29
C PHE A 225 14.04 -9.83 0.46
N PRO A 226 13.12 -10.74 0.11
CA PRO A 226 11.93 -10.40 -0.67
C PRO A 226 10.93 -9.58 0.15
N ASP A 227 10.09 -8.80 -0.52
CA ASP A 227 9.01 -8.05 0.13
C ASP A 227 7.75 -8.91 0.35
N GLU A 228 7.63 -9.98 -0.43
CA GLU A 228 6.43 -10.81 -0.50
C GLU A 228 6.82 -12.26 -0.78
N GLY A 229 5.95 -13.20 -0.42
CA GLY A 229 6.18 -14.60 -0.77
C GLY A 229 4.94 -15.46 -0.80
N VAL A 230 4.92 -16.41 -1.74
CA VAL A 230 3.87 -17.41 -1.92
C VAL A 230 4.49 -18.82 -1.86
N HIS A 231 3.98 -19.65 -0.97
CA HIS A 231 4.31 -21.07 -0.92
C HIS A 231 3.16 -21.87 -1.52
N LEU A 232 3.46 -22.76 -2.45
CA LEU A 232 2.50 -23.59 -3.18
C LEU A 232 2.85 -25.06 -2.96
N ASP A 233 2.02 -25.79 -2.21
CA ASP A 233 2.13 -27.23 -2.10
C ASP A 233 1.16 -27.90 -3.08
N ALA A 234 1.68 -28.32 -4.23
CA ALA A 234 0.88 -28.96 -5.27
C ALA A 234 0.46 -30.39 -4.91
N ASP A 235 1.20 -31.04 -4.00
CA ASP A 235 0.90 -32.40 -3.56
C ASP A 235 -0.28 -32.39 -2.57
N ALA A 236 -0.30 -31.43 -1.64
CA ALA A 236 -1.37 -31.26 -0.66
C ALA A 236 -2.51 -30.33 -1.11
N LYS A 237 -2.32 -29.58 -2.20
CA LYS A 237 -3.20 -28.48 -2.63
C LYS A 237 -3.45 -27.45 -1.52
N CYS A 238 -2.39 -27.03 -0.86
CA CYS A 238 -2.42 -25.92 0.09
C CYS A 238 -1.40 -24.86 -0.30
N ALA A 239 -1.69 -23.63 0.10
CA ALA A 239 -0.84 -22.49 -0.18
C ALA A 239 -0.89 -21.49 0.97
N GLY A 240 0.19 -20.72 1.09
CA GLY A 240 0.28 -19.61 2.02
C GLY A 240 0.95 -18.42 1.40
N ALA A 241 0.52 -17.22 1.79
CA ALA A 241 1.08 -15.97 1.31
C ALA A 241 1.43 -15.04 2.47
N TRP A 242 2.54 -14.33 2.34
CA TRP A 242 2.95 -13.25 3.23
C TRP A 242 3.35 -12.03 2.41
N THR A 243 3.22 -10.84 3.01
CA THR A 243 3.55 -9.56 2.39
C THR A 243 4.07 -8.57 3.45
N LEU A 244 5.00 -7.70 3.05
CA LEU A 244 5.33 -6.46 3.77
C LEU A 244 4.48 -5.27 3.29
N ARG A 245 3.65 -5.48 2.27
CA ARG A 245 2.75 -4.51 1.63
C ARG A 245 1.29 -4.89 1.93
N THR A 246 0.45 -4.95 0.89
CA THR A 246 -0.95 -5.39 0.95
C THR A 246 -1.16 -6.61 0.05
N LEU A 247 -2.24 -7.36 0.31
CA LEU A 247 -2.76 -8.45 -0.52
C LEU A 247 -4.13 -8.10 -1.12
N ASP A 248 -4.71 -6.94 -0.79
CA ASP A 248 -5.96 -6.40 -1.35
C ASP A 248 -7.15 -7.41 -1.29
N ARG A 249 -7.18 -8.23 -0.24
CA ARG A 249 -8.11 -9.38 -0.04
C ARG A 249 -8.10 -10.42 -1.16
N ILE A 250 -7.03 -10.52 -1.96
CA ILE A 250 -6.91 -11.53 -3.02
C ILE A 250 -7.04 -12.96 -2.50
N LEU A 251 -6.71 -13.19 -1.22
CA LEU A 251 -6.83 -14.50 -0.59
C LEU A 251 -8.28 -14.96 -0.41
N ASP A 252 -9.23 -14.04 -0.26
CA ASP A 252 -10.66 -14.38 -0.21
C ASP A 252 -11.17 -14.89 -1.57
N GLU A 253 -10.50 -14.46 -2.64
CA GLU A 253 -10.84 -14.75 -4.03
C GLU A 253 -9.95 -15.86 -4.61
N ALA A 254 -8.92 -16.30 -3.88
CA ALA A 254 -7.94 -17.27 -4.33
C ALA A 254 -8.58 -18.61 -4.76
N GLY A 255 -9.71 -18.99 -4.18
CA GLY A 255 -10.45 -20.20 -4.57
C GLY A 255 -10.98 -20.18 -6.02
N ALA A 256 -11.24 -18.98 -6.58
CA ALA A 256 -11.63 -18.83 -7.98
C ALA A 256 -10.45 -19.08 -8.94
N HIS A 257 -9.23 -18.69 -8.52
CA HIS A 257 -8.00 -18.87 -9.29
C HIS A 257 -7.33 -20.23 -9.06
N TRP A 258 -7.56 -20.83 -7.89
CA TRP A 258 -6.98 -22.11 -7.46
C TRP A 258 -8.07 -23.07 -6.95
N PRO A 259 -8.87 -23.66 -7.86
CA PRO A 259 -9.99 -24.52 -7.45
C PRO A 259 -9.53 -25.72 -6.61
N GLY A 260 -10.14 -25.85 -5.43
CA GLY A 260 -9.86 -26.93 -4.48
C GLY A 260 -8.56 -26.77 -3.68
N TRP A 261 -7.92 -25.60 -3.72
CA TRP A 261 -6.78 -25.29 -2.86
C TRP A 261 -7.22 -24.62 -1.56
N GLN A 262 -6.47 -24.87 -0.49
CA GLN A 262 -6.63 -24.18 0.79
C GLN A 262 -5.58 -23.09 0.93
N TRP A 263 -6.02 -21.86 1.21
CA TRP A 263 -5.15 -20.69 1.32
C TRP A 263 -5.07 -20.19 2.76
N THR A 264 -3.87 -19.85 3.20
CA THR A 264 -3.62 -19.26 4.52
C THR A 264 -2.92 -17.92 4.38
N SER A 265 -3.47 -16.87 5.01
CA SER A 265 -2.74 -15.61 5.19
C SER A 265 -1.72 -15.76 6.31
N TRP A 266 -0.45 -15.55 5.97
CA TRP A 266 0.62 -15.47 6.95
C TRP A 266 0.93 -14.03 7.36
N GLN A 267 0.23 -13.03 6.80
CA GLN A 267 0.50 -11.61 7.09
C GLN A 267 1.96 -11.27 6.79
N ASP A 268 2.75 -10.79 7.75
CA ASP A 268 4.20 -10.57 7.58
C ASP A 268 5.07 -11.72 8.15
N ARG A 269 4.46 -12.87 8.49
CA ARG A 269 5.15 -14.01 9.10
C ARG A 269 5.89 -14.85 8.06
N TYR A 270 6.86 -14.25 7.38
CA TYR A 270 7.71 -14.91 6.39
C TYR A 270 8.42 -16.18 6.92
N ARG A 271 8.58 -16.31 8.24
CA ARG A 271 9.18 -17.50 8.87
C ARG A 271 8.34 -18.76 8.67
N GLU A 272 7.01 -18.65 8.53
CA GLU A 272 6.14 -19.78 8.19
C GLU A 272 6.49 -20.32 6.79
N HIS A 273 6.68 -19.41 5.82
CA HIS A 273 7.14 -19.76 4.47
C HIS A 273 8.51 -20.44 4.53
N LEU A 274 9.49 -19.85 5.22
CA LEU A 274 10.85 -20.41 5.30
C LEU A 274 10.90 -21.79 5.97
N ALA A 275 10.07 -22.02 6.99
CA ALA A 275 9.95 -23.32 7.63
C ALA A 275 9.44 -24.38 6.66
N LEU A 276 8.40 -24.06 5.88
CA LEU A 276 7.83 -24.96 4.86
C LEU A 276 8.76 -25.13 3.65
N ALA A 277 9.57 -24.11 3.33
CA ALA A 277 10.55 -24.20 2.26
C ALA A 277 11.67 -25.21 2.55
N GLY A 278 11.86 -25.61 3.82
CA GLY A 278 12.75 -26.71 4.20
C GLY A 278 14.22 -26.52 3.79
N GLY A 279 14.69 -25.27 3.70
CA GLY A 279 16.04 -24.95 3.26
C GLY A 279 16.26 -24.96 1.74
N ALA A 280 15.20 -25.00 0.92
CA ALA A 280 15.29 -24.92 -0.54
C ALA A 280 15.89 -23.59 -1.05
N ILE A 281 15.94 -22.56 -0.21
CA ILE A 281 16.45 -21.23 -0.53
C ILE A 281 17.20 -20.63 0.67
N ALA A 282 18.37 -20.07 0.42
CA ALA A 282 19.09 -19.22 1.37
C ALA A 282 18.75 -17.74 1.13
N LEU A 283 18.27 -17.05 2.17
CA LEU A 283 17.98 -15.61 2.16
C LEU A 283 18.78 -14.89 3.25
N PRO A 284 19.15 -13.61 3.05
CA PRO A 284 19.65 -12.74 4.12
C PRO A 284 18.48 -12.38 5.05
N VAL A 285 18.12 -13.29 5.95
CA VAL A 285 17.04 -13.07 6.91
C VAL A 285 17.38 -11.86 7.78
N PRO A 286 16.49 -10.85 7.88
CA PRO A 286 16.74 -9.65 8.66
C PRO A 286 17.13 -9.99 10.09
N ASP A 287 18.33 -9.59 10.47
CA ASP A 287 18.89 -9.82 11.79
C ASP A 287 18.81 -8.57 12.68
N GLN A 288 19.47 -8.62 13.84
CA GLN A 288 19.51 -7.49 14.76
C GLN A 288 20.29 -6.28 14.19
N ALA A 289 21.29 -6.51 13.35
CA ALA A 289 22.04 -5.44 12.70
C ALA A 289 21.20 -4.74 11.61
N ASP A 290 20.41 -5.49 10.85
CA ASP A 290 19.45 -4.93 9.88
C ASP A 290 18.39 -4.06 10.59
N GLN A 291 17.88 -4.52 11.74
CA GLN A 291 16.96 -3.74 12.56
C GLN A 291 17.59 -2.45 13.07
N ALA A 292 18.84 -2.50 13.55
CA ALA A 292 19.56 -1.31 13.98
C ALA A 292 19.83 -0.33 12.83
N ALA A 293 20.11 -0.85 11.62
CA ALA A 293 20.25 -0.02 10.43
C ALA A 293 18.92 0.64 10.04
N GLY A 294 17.82 -0.13 10.07
CA GLY A 294 16.47 0.39 9.86
C GLY A 294 16.09 1.47 10.87
N LEU A 295 16.42 1.28 12.15
CA LEU A 295 16.17 2.27 13.20
C LEU A 295 16.93 3.58 12.98
N ARG A 296 18.23 3.50 12.66
CA ARG A 296 19.03 4.70 12.33
C ARG A 296 18.47 5.43 11.13
N LYS A 297 18.14 4.71 10.06
CA LYS A 297 17.55 5.29 8.86
C LYS A 297 16.25 6.00 9.21
N LEU A 298 15.30 5.31 9.86
CA LEU A 298 14.02 5.87 10.28
C LEU A 298 14.18 7.15 11.12
N ALA A 299 15.14 7.19 12.05
CA ALA A 299 15.43 8.39 12.84
C ALA A 299 15.93 9.56 11.98
N GLU A 300 16.80 9.30 11.00
CA GLU A 300 17.26 10.31 10.04
C GLU A 300 16.12 10.80 9.14
N GLU A 301 15.24 9.90 8.70
CA GLU A 301 14.06 10.24 7.89
C GLU A 301 13.08 11.09 8.68
N PHE A 302 12.81 10.74 9.94
CA PHE A 302 11.97 11.53 10.82
C PHE A 302 12.51 12.96 10.95
N GLU A 303 13.80 13.15 11.26
CA GLU A 303 14.38 14.49 11.37
C GLU A 303 14.36 15.28 10.06
N ARG A 304 14.47 14.60 8.91
CA ARG A 304 14.36 15.21 7.58
C ARG A 304 12.92 15.60 7.25
N HIS A 305 11.94 14.73 7.56
CA HIS A 305 10.51 14.98 7.40
C HIS A 305 10.10 16.26 8.12
N GLN A 306 10.55 16.41 9.36
CA GLN A 306 10.32 17.60 10.19
C GLN A 306 10.90 18.91 9.61
N LYS A 307 11.97 18.83 8.80
CA LYS A 307 12.58 20.00 8.13
C LYS A 307 11.86 20.35 6.83
N LEU A 308 11.43 19.35 6.06
CA LEU A 308 10.66 19.55 4.84
C LEU A 308 9.32 20.22 5.14
N ASP A 309 8.67 19.80 6.22
CA ASP A 309 7.46 20.42 6.75
C ASP A 309 7.63 21.90 7.11
N ALA A 310 8.82 22.31 7.59
CA ALA A 310 9.16 23.71 7.78
C ALA A 310 9.30 24.49 6.45
N GLY A 311 9.76 23.84 5.39
CA GLY A 311 9.77 24.41 4.03
C GLY A 311 8.37 24.56 3.42
N THR A 312 7.51 23.55 3.60
CA THR A 312 6.11 23.56 3.16
C THR A 312 5.27 24.62 3.91
N ARG A 313 5.64 24.97 5.15
CA ARG A 313 5.07 26.15 5.86
C ARG A 313 5.24 27.46 5.08
N GLY A 314 6.38 27.67 4.41
CA GLY A 314 6.58 28.84 3.54
C GLY A 314 5.61 28.88 2.36
N ALA A 315 5.26 27.71 1.81
CA ALA A 315 4.26 27.58 0.76
C ALA A 315 2.83 27.75 1.29
N ALA A 316 2.50 27.23 2.47
CA ALA A 316 1.19 27.37 3.10
C ALA A 316 0.88 28.82 3.53
N VAL A 317 1.88 29.57 4.03
CA VAL A 317 1.77 31.02 4.27
C VAL A 317 1.48 31.76 2.97
N THR A 318 2.18 31.38 1.89
CA THR A 318 1.95 31.95 0.55
C THR A 318 0.53 31.68 0.06
N LEU A 319 0.01 30.46 0.25
CA LEU A 319 -1.37 30.10 -0.09
C LEU A 319 -2.41 30.83 0.78
N SER A 320 -2.10 31.09 2.05
CA SER A 320 -2.97 31.88 2.94
C SER A 320 -3.02 33.34 2.53
N VAL A 321 -1.88 33.93 2.13
CA VAL A 321 -1.81 35.28 1.54
C VAL A 321 -2.61 35.34 0.25
N VAL A 322 -2.48 34.33 -0.62
CA VAL A 322 -3.29 34.21 -1.84
C VAL A 322 -4.79 34.17 -1.51
N GLY A 323 -5.21 33.35 -0.53
CA GLY A 323 -6.61 33.29 -0.09
C GLY A 323 -7.14 34.61 0.47
N ALA A 324 -6.30 35.39 1.14
CA ALA A 324 -6.65 36.73 1.63
C ALA A 324 -6.67 37.80 0.51
N LEU A 325 -5.91 37.60 -0.57
CA LEU A 325 -5.86 38.50 -1.72
C LEU A 325 -7.02 38.25 -2.70
N THR A 326 -7.62 37.06 -2.73
CA THR A 326 -8.74 36.73 -3.63
C THR A 326 -9.93 37.68 -3.48
N PRO A 327 -10.46 37.97 -2.27
CA PRO A 327 -11.58 38.91 -2.11
C PRO A 327 -11.21 40.35 -2.51
N ALA A 328 -9.95 40.74 -2.30
CA ALA A 328 -9.45 42.06 -2.68
C ALA A 328 -9.27 42.21 -4.21
N ALA A 329 -8.83 41.14 -4.88
CA ALA A 329 -8.75 41.09 -6.33
C ALA A 329 -10.14 41.12 -6.97
N GLU A 330 -11.11 40.39 -6.41
CA GLU A 330 -12.52 40.43 -6.82
C GLU A 330 -13.13 41.83 -6.68
N ALA A 331 -12.89 42.50 -5.54
CA ALA A 331 -13.34 43.88 -5.30
C ALA A 331 -12.71 44.90 -6.25
N ALA A 332 -11.54 44.60 -6.81
CA ALA A 332 -10.81 45.45 -7.75
C ALA A 332 -11.04 45.07 -9.22
N GLU A 333 -11.97 44.15 -9.52
CA GLU A 333 -12.19 43.57 -10.86
C GLU A 333 -10.91 42.96 -11.49
N ALA A 334 -9.93 42.61 -10.66
CA ALA A 334 -8.67 42.03 -11.08
C ALA A 334 -8.77 40.49 -11.14
N ARG A 335 -8.21 39.90 -12.20
CA ARG A 335 -8.24 38.45 -12.38
C ARG A 335 -6.99 37.80 -11.78
N LEU A 336 -7.12 37.29 -10.55
CA LEU A 336 -6.06 36.50 -9.93
C LEU A 336 -5.99 35.11 -10.59
N ARG A 337 -4.82 34.75 -11.13
CA ARG A 337 -4.54 33.39 -11.59
C ARG A 337 -3.61 32.72 -10.60
N THR A 338 -4.15 31.75 -9.87
CA THR A 338 -3.39 30.90 -8.97
C THR A 338 -3.08 29.59 -9.68
N ALA A 339 -1.82 29.39 -10.04
CA ALA A 339 -1.34 28.07 -10.38
C ALA A 339 -1.05 27.35 -9.06
N ILE A 340 -2.08 26.70 -8.50
CA ILE A 340 -1.86 25.75 -7.41
C ILE A 340 -1.26 24.51 -8.07
N ASP A 341 0.06 24.43 -8.05
CA ASP A 341 0.73 23.17 -8.33
C ASP A 341 0.38 22.21 -7.18
N ASN A 342 0.05 20.96 -7.51
CA ASN A 342 -0.31 19.89 -6.56
C ASN A 342 0.82 19.57 -5.56
N ALA A 343 1.96 20.25 -5.67
CA ALA A 343 3.10 20.22 -4.75
C ALA A 343 2.77 20.63 -3.29
N CYS A 344 1.63 21.29 -3.00
CA CYS A 344 1.34 21.84 -1.65
C CYS A 344 0.22 21.13 -0.85
N ALA A 345 -0.23 19.95 -1.27
CA ALA A 345 -1.43 19.30 -0.69
C ALA A 345 -1.16 18.33 0.49
N HIS A 346 0.10 18.12 0.88
CA HIS A 346 0.43 17.51 2.18
C HIS A 346 0.69 18.64 3.16
N ARG A 347 -0.24 18.84 4.10
CA ARG A 347 -0.18 19.97 5.02
C ARG A 347 0.60 19.55 6.26
N PRO A 348 1.81 20.10 6.48
CA PRO A 348 2.59 19.77 7.65
C PRO A 348 1.83 20.15 8.92
N ALA A 349 1.86 19.29 9.94
CA ALA A 349 1.47 19.68 11.28
C ALA A 349 2.73 19.87 12.13
N ASP A 350 2.79 20.96 12.89
CA ASP A 350 3.94 21.21 13.74
C ASP A 350 4.00 20.16 14.86
N VAL A 351 5.05 19.34 14.83
CA VAL A 351 5.46 18.51 15.96
C VAL A 351 6.08 19.43 17.01
N THR A 352 5.47 19.45 18.19
CA THR A 352 5.95 20.22 19.34
C THR A 352 7.32 19.73 19.80
N ALA A 353 8.02 20.54 20.60
CA ALA A 353 9.30 20.14 21.17
C ALA A 353 9.17 18.90 22.07
N GLU A 354 8.05 18.78 22.79
CA GLU A 354 7.73 17.64 23.66
C GLU A 354 7.48 16.37 22.86
N GLU A 355 6.61 16.42 21.85
CA GLU A 355 6.35 15.29 20.94
C GLU A 355 7.64 14.82 20.24
N ARG A 356 8.49 15.77 19.79
CA ARG A 356 9.80 15.43 19.20
C ARG A 356 10.73 14.75 20.20
N ALA A 357 10.81 15.27 21.43
CA ALA A 357 11.62 14.67 22.48
C ALA A 357 11.13 13.25 22.82
N HIS A 358 9.82 13.04 22.81
CA HIS A 358 9.20 11.74 23.03
C HIS A 358 9.60 10.71 21.96
N VAL A 359 9.53 11.08 20.68
CA VAL A 359 9.99 10.21 19.58
C VAL A 359 11.48 9.91 19.68
N ARG A 360 12.32 10.90 19.99
CA ARG A 360 13.77 10.70 20.18
C ARG A 360 14.08 9.74 21.32
N ALA A 361 13.39 9.89 22.45
CA ALA A 361 13.54 8.97 23.57
C ALA A 361 13.14 7.52 23.18
N ALA A 362 12.17 7.35 22.29
CA ALA A 362 11.81 6.04 21.75
C ALA A 362 12.91 5.45 20.85
N PHE A 363 13.54 6.26 19.99
CA PHE A 363 14.70 5.85 19.20
C PHE A 363 15.90 5.47 20.07
N ASP A 364 16.23 6.30 21.06
CA ASP A 364 17.38 6.09 21.96
C ASP A 364 17.23 4.80 22.77
N ALA A 365 16.00 4.44 23.15
CA ALA A 365 15.74 3.24 23.93
C ALA A 365 15.68 1.95 23.09
N LEU A 366 15.75 2.05 21.77
CA LEU A 366 15.79 0.92 20.82
C LEU A 366 17.17 0.77 20.15
N SER A 367 18.04 1.77 20.28
CA SER A 367 19.42 1.76 19.80
C SER A 367 20.34 1.04 20.79
#